data_AF-R6CD18-F1
#
_entry.id   AF-R6CD18-F1
#
_cell.length_a   1.000
_cell.length_b   1.000
_cell.length_c   1.000
_cell.angle_alpha   90.00
_cell.angle_beta   90.00
_cell.angle_gamma   90.00
#
_symmetry.space_group_name_H-M   'P 1'
#
loop_
_entity.id
_entity.type
_entity.pdbx_description
1 polymer ?
#
loop_
_entity_poly.entity_id
_entity_poly.type
_entity_poly.pdbx_seq_one_letter_code
_entity_poly.pdbx_strand_id
1 'polypeptide(L)'
;MQIDFSLFLTGISLLITLYIFHFTLRRELYKSRYEHLLFPIYDFLEPYLYKDVCTVPLNKLFSLFKSQKSLSTVRLIEQMYHLETNPNQENYNNLCRLVIWEYTSLSIPLGYGRHSIGYRLTREQYQTKLVFYLFIFANTLLLIAGIISVLYIFIRVTYAVRNLLLLL
;
A
#
# COMPACT_ATOMS: atom_id res chain seq x y z
N MET A 1 -0.59 -53.40 1.49
CA MET A 1 -1.40 -52.22 1.86
C MET A 1 -1.09 -51.12 0.86
N GLN A 2 -1.77 -51.16 -0.29
CA GLN A 2 -1.64 -50.13 -1.33
C GLN A 2 -2.43 -48.93 -0.80
N ILE A 3 -1.74 -47.88 -0.35
CA ILE A 3 -2.43 -46.61 -0.11
C ILE A 3 -2.93 -46.18 -1.48
N ASP A 4 -4.24 -46.17 -1.66
CA ASP A 4 -4.86 -45.84 -2.94
C ASP A 4 -4.40 -44.44 -3.34
N PHE A 5 -3.64 -44.36 -4.42
CA PHE A 5 -3.11 -43.11 -4.97
C PHE A 5 -4.21 -42.06 -5.21
N SER A 6 -5.46 -42.53 -5.43
CA SER A 6 -6.65 -41.69 -5.51
C SER A 6 -6.96 -40.93 -4.20
N LEU A 7 -6.76 -41.55 -3.03
CA LEU A 7 -7.01 -40.94 -1.72
C LEU A 7 -5.97 -39.85 -1.41
N PHE A 8 -4.73 -40.03 -1.87
CA PHE A 8 -3.70 -39.00 -1.81
C PHE A 8 -4.03 -37.80 -2.71
N LEU A 9 -4.47 -38.05 -3.95
CA LEU A 9 -4.87 -36.99 -4.90
C LEU A 9 -6.09 -36.19 -4.41
N THR A 10 -7.10 -36.83 -3.84
CA THR A 10 -8.26 -36.14 -3.26
C THR A 10 -7.88 -35.30 -2.05
N GLY A 11 -6.98 -35.80 -1.20
CA GLY A 11 -6.42 -35.04 -0.09
C GLY A 11 -5.69 -33.77 -0.54
N ILE A 12 -4.83 -33.86 -1.56
CA ILE A 12 -4.14 -32.68 -2.14
C ILE A 12 -5.14 -31.69 -2.74
N SER A 13 -6.13 -32.18 -3.50
CA SER A 13 -7.15 -31.33 -4.12
C SER A 13 -7.96 -30.55 -3.07
N LEU A 14 -8.32 -31.20 -1.96
CA LEU A 14 -9.02 -30.54 -0.84
C LEU A 14 -8.15 -29.46 -0.20
N LEU A 15 -6.86 -29.71 0.02
CA LEU A 15 -5.93 -28.72 0.56
C LEU A 15 -5.76 -27.51 -0.36
N ILE A 16 -5.60 -27.74 -1.67
CA ILE A 16 -5.50 -26.66 -2.67
C ILE A 16 -6.80 -25.85 -2.68
N THR A 17 -7.95 -26.51 -2.62
CA THR A 17 -9.26 -25.84 -2.63
C THR A 17 -9.45 -24.97 -1.39
N LEU A 18 -9.11 -25.48 -0.20
CA LEU A 18 -9.15 -24.69 1.04
C LEU A 18 -8.20 -23.50 0.99
N TYR A 19 -7.00 -23.70 0.43
CA TYR A 19 -6.04 -22.62 0.23
C TYR A 19 -6.58 -21.52 -0.69
N ILE A 20 -7.13 -21.90 -1.86
CA ILE A 20 -7.74 -20.96 -2.81
C ILE A 20 -8.93 -20.25 -2.16
N PHE A 21 -9.79 -20.97 -1.44
CA PHE A 21 -10.94 -20.39 -0.77
C PHE A 21 -10.53 -19.34 0.27
N HIS A 22 -9.57 -19.67 1.13
CA HIS A 22 -9.06 -18.72 2.12
C HIS A 22 -8.40 -17.50 1.46
N PHE A 23 -7.67 -17.71 0.37
CA PHE A 23 -7.08 -16.62 -0.41
C PHE A 23 -8.14 -15.71 -1.03
N THR A 24 -9.19 -16.28 -1.63
CA THR A 24 -10.31 -15.56 -2.24
C THR A 24 -11.08 -14.75 -1.20
N LEU A 25 -11.45 -15.36 -0.07
CA LEU A 25 -12.12 -14.65 1.03
C LEU A 25 -11.31 -13.46 1.51
N ARG A 26 -10.00 -13.65 1.71
CA ARG A 26 -9.12 -12.56 2.15
C ARG A 26 -9.07 -11.43 1.14
N ARG A 27 -9.01 -11.77 -0.16
CA ARG A 27 -9.00 -10.78 -1.24
C ARG A 27 -10.32 -10.01 -1.32
N GLU A 28 -11.46 -10.69 -1.18
CA GLU A 28 -12.78 -10.05 -1.16
C GLU A 28 -12.93 -9.10 0.03
N LEU A 29 -12.47 -9.50 1.22
CA LEU A 29 -12.45 -8.62 2.38
C LEU A 29 -11.58 -7.38 2.16
N TYR A 30 -10.39 -7.55 1.58
CA TYR A 30 -9.50 -6.42 1.27
C TYR A 30 -10.09 -5.49 0.22
N LYS A 31 -10.74 -6.05 -0.81
CA LYS A 31 -11.47 -5.29 -1.82
C LYS A 31 -12.62 -4.50 -1.20
N SER A 32 -13.46 -5.16 -0.42
CA SER A 32 -14.59 -4.54 0.30
C SER A 32 -14.12 -3.38 1.20
N ARG A 33 -13.06 -3.60 1.98
CA ARG A 33 -12.47 -2.54 2.80
C ARG A 33 -11.93 -1.38 1.97
N TYR A 34 -11.26 -1.66 0.86
CA TYR A 34 -10.76 -0.61 -0.02
C TYR A 34 -11.92 0.22 -0.59
N GLU A 35 -12.91 -0.43 -1.18
CA GLU A 35 -14.00 0.23 -1.92
C GLU A 35 -14.97 0.97 -1.02
N HIS A 36 -15.31 0.40 0.15
CA HIS A 36 -16.36 0.96 1.00
C HIS A 36 -15.84 1.83 2.15
N LEU A 37 -14.61 1.64 2.61
CA LEU A 37 -14.06 2.40 3.75
C LEU A 37 -12.93 3.33 3.32
N LEU A 38 -11.84 2.78 2.77
CA LEU A 38 -10.62 3.56 2.56
C LEU A 38 -10.71 4.50 1.35
N PHE A 39 -11.30 4.06 0.24
CA PHE A 39 -11.46 4.91 -0.94
C PHE A 39 -12.35 6.12 -0.64
N PRO A 40 -13.55 5.99 -0.04
CA PRO A 40 -14.38 7.15 0.30
C PRO A 40 -13.73 8.11 1.30
N ILE A 41 -13.01 7.57 2.30
CA ILE A 41 -12.27 8.41 3.25
C ILE A 41 -11.12 9.15 2.56
N TYR A 42 -10.37 8.45 1.71
CA TYR A 42 -9.25 9.05 0.98
C TYR A 42 -9.73 10.12 0.00
N ASP A 43 -10.74 9.81 -0.82
CA ASP A 43 -11.34 10.72 -1.80
C ASP A 43 -11.86 12.01 -1.12
N PHE A 44 -12.55 11.84 0.02
CA PHE A 44 -13.00 12.98 0.82
C PHE A 44 -11.83 13.80 1.40
N LEU A 45 -10.78 13.14 1.90
CA LEU A 45 -9.64 13.81 2.51
C LEU A 45 -8.66 14.38 1.48
N GLU A 46 -8.66 13.90 0.23
CA GLU A 46 -7.71 14.26 -0.81
C GLU A 46 -7.42 15.77 -0.91
N PRO A 47 -8.44 16.67 -0.96
CA PRO A 47 -8.19 18.12 -1.01
C PRO A 47 -7.73 18.74 0.32
N TYR A 48 -7.80 18.00 1.42
CA TYR A 48 -7.48 18.46 2.78
C TYR A 48 -6.22 17.82 3.37
N LEU A 49 -5.66 16.78 2.74
CA LEU A 49 -4.50 16.05 3.25
C LEU A 49 -3.36 16.99 3.64
N TYR A 50 -2.90 16.87 4.90
CA TYR A 50 -1.85 17.70 5.50
C TYR A 50 -2.11 19.20 5.58
N LYS A 51 -3.33 19.67 5.28
CA LYS A 51 -3.74 21.06 5.53
C LYS A 51 -4.08 21.28 7.00
N ASP A 52 -4.39 22.52 7.35
CA ASP A 52 -4.82 22.87 8.70
C ASP A 52 -6.11 22.10 9.05
N VAL A 53 -6.09 21.40 10.18
CA VAL A 53 -7.19 20.61 10.71
C VAL A 53 -8.49 21.44 10.82
N CYS A 54 -8.39 22.74 11.06
CA CYS A 54 -9.53 23.65 11.16
C CYS A 54 -10.31 23.79 9.84
N THR A 55 -9.66 23.52 8.70
CA THR A 55 -10.29 23.63 7.37
C THR A 55 -11.08 22.38 6.98
N VAL A 56 -10.96 21.31 7.76
CA VAL A 56 -11.50 19.99 7.43
C VAL A 56 -12.88 19.83 8.04
N PRO A 57 -13.90 19.38 7.27
CA PRO A 57 -15.20 19.03 7.83
C PRO A 57 -15.13 17.71 8.60
N LEU A 58 -14.57 17.73 9.82
CA LEU A 58 -14.35 16.55 10.66
C LEU A 58 -15.63 15.76 10.95
N ASN A 59 -16.76 16.44 11.14
CA ASN A 59 -18.05 15.77 11.35
C ASN A 59 -18.42 14.86 10.17
N LYS A 60 -18.15 15.31 8.94
CA LYS A 60 -18.39 14.50 7.73
C LYS A 60 -17.41 13.33 7.66
N LEU A 61 -16.14 13.55 7.97
CA LEU A 61 -15.12 12.48 8.06
C LEU A 61 -15.55 11.37 9.03
N PHE A 62 -15.95 11.74 10.25
CA PHE A 62 -16.37 10.78 11.27
C PHE A 62 -17.65 10.06 10.88
N SER A 63 -18.60 10.74 10.20
CA SER A 63 -19.81 10.09 9.70
C SER A 63 -19.50 9.02 8.64
N LEU A 64 -18.61 9.32 7.70
CA LEU A 64 -18.15 8.38 6.67
C LEU A 64 -17.47 7.18 7.32
N PHE A 65 -16.58 7.42 8.28
CA PHE A 65 -15.90 6.36 9.02
C PHE A 65 -16.88 5.48 9.82
N LYS A 66 -17.80 6.08 10.58
CA LYS A 66 -18.77 5.36 11.41
C LYS A 66 -19.69 4.47 10.56
N SER A 67 -20.04 4.88 9.34
CA SER A 67 -20.89 4.09 8.44
C SER A 67 -20.31 2.73 8.04
N GLN A 68 -18.98 2.60 8.01
CA GLN A 68 -18.28 1.38 7.58
C GLN A 68 -17.22 0.93 8.59
N LYS A 69 -17.39 1.29 9.87
CA LYS A 69 -16.41 1.05 10.95
C LYS A 69 -16.02 -0.43 11.10
N SER A 70 -16.92 -1.36 10.78
CA SER A 70 -16.70 -2.81 10.85
C SER A 70 -15.57 -3.29 9.93
N LEU A 71 -15.28 -2.57 8.83
CA LEU A 71 -14.22 -2.90 7.88
C LEU A 71 -12.85 -2.31 8.28
N SER A 72 -12.78 -1.55 9.38
CA SER A 72 -11.59 -0.82 9.79
C SER A 72 -10.57 -1.69 10.51
N THR A 73 -9.29 -1.32 10.43
CA THR A 73 -8.27 -1.80 11.37
C THR A 73 -8.44 -1.15 12.74
N VAL A 74 -7.92 -1.83 13.75
CA VAL A 74 -7.74 -1.29 15.12
C VAL A 74 -6.96 0.02 15.07
N ARG A 75 -5.88 0.10 14.27
CA ARG A 75 -5.07 1.32 14.12
C ARG A 75 -5.87 2.51 13.58
N LEU A 76 -6.70 2.30 12.57
CA LEU A 76 -7.52 3.38 12.01
C LEU A 76 -8.63 3.80 12.98
N ILE A 77 -9.23 2.85 13.72
CA ILE A 77 -10.18 3.17 14.80
C ILE A 77 -9.51 4.04 15.87
N GLU A 78 -8.30 3.67 16.29
CA GLU A 78 -7.55 4.39 17.31
C GLU A 78 -7.23 5.82 16.86
N GLN A 79 -6.72 6.00 15.65
CA GLN A 79 -6.40 7.34 15.13
C GLN A 79 -7.65 8.21 14.93
N MET A 80 -8.76 7.61 14.49
CA MET A 80 -10.04 8.31 14.40
C MET A 80 -10.53 8.75 15.78
N TYR A 81 -10.38 7.91 16.81
CA TYR A 81 -10.74 8.25 18.19
C TYR A 81 -9.86 9.37 18.77
N HIS A 82 -8.54 9.31 18.57
CA HIS A 82 -7.63 10.37 19.02
C HIS A 82 -7.94 11.72 18.35
N LEU A 83 -8.29 11.72 17.07
CA LEU A 83 -8.69 12.94 16.38
C LEU A 83 -10.06 13.46 16.84
N GLU A 84 -11.02 12.58 17.11
CA GLU A 84 -12.36 12.94 17.61
C GLU A 84 -12.28 13.53 19.04
N THR A 85 -11.38 13.01 19.88
CA THR A 85 -11.21 13.45 21.27
C THR A 85 -10.35 14.70 21.40
N ASN A 86 -9.28 14.83 20.59
CA ASN A 86 -8.40 15.98 20.60
C ASN A 86 -8.06 16.38 19.15
N PRO A 87 -8.85 17.29 18.54
CA PRO A 87 -8.66 17.73 17.17
C PRO A 87 -7.49 18.71 17.07
N ASN A 88 -6.27 18.17 17.10
CA ASN A 88 -5.04 18.92 16.89
C ASN A 88 -4.38 18.56 15.55
N GLN A 89 -3.44 19.39 15.10
CA GLN A 89 -2.75 19.19 13.83
C GLN A 89 -1.91 17.90 13.81
N GLU A 90 -1.37 17.51 14.96
CA GLU A 90 -0.53 16.31 15.07
C GLU A 90 -1.34 15.02 14.82
N ASN A 91 -2.47 14.87 15.50
CA ASN A 91 -3.41 13.78 15.33
C ASN A 91 -3.96 13.75 13.90
N TYR A 92 -4.24 14.92 13.33
CA TYR A 92 -4.70 15.02 11.94
C TYR A 92 -3.63 14.56 10.96
N ASN A 93 -2.38 14.99 11.12
CA ASN A 93 -1.26 14.56 10.29
C ASN A 93 -1.00 13.04 10.42
N ASN A 94 -1.14 12.50 11.63
CA ASN A 94 -1.03 11.07 11.89
C ASN A 94 -2.12 10.27 11.16
N LEU A 95 -3.37 10.76 11.21
CA LEU A 95 -4.47 10.17 10.45
C LEU A 95 -4.22 10.24 8.94
N CYS A 96 -3.81 11.40 8.41
CA CYS A 96 -3.50 11.57 6.98
C CYS A 96 -2.45 10.55 6.52
N ARG A 97 -1.36 10.41 7.29
CA ARG A 97 -0.29 9.44 7.01
C ARG A 97 -0.82 8.01 7.02
N LEU A 98 -1.65 7.65 8.00
CA LEU A 98 -2.22 6.32 8.10
C LEU A 98 -3.16 6.01 6.93
N VAL A 99 -4.06 6.93 6.60
CA VAL A 99 -5.02 6.78 5.49
C VAL A 99 -4.28 6.63 4.16
N ILE A 100 -3.28 7.47 3.88
CA ILE A 100 -2.44 7.36 2.66
C ILE A 100 -1.74 5.99 2.62
N TRP A 101 -1.17 5.54 3.75
CA TRP A 101 -0.46 4.28 3.81
C TRP A 101 -1.39 3.09 3.60
N GLU A 102 -2.54 3.02 4.29
CA GLU A 102 -3.51 1.94 4.15
C GLU A 102 -4.13 1.92 2.75
N TYR A 103 -4.47 3.09 2.19
CA TYR A 103 -4.96 3.22 0.82
C TYR A 103 -3.93 2.68 -0.18
N THR A 104 -2.67 3.08 -0.04
CA THR A 104 -1.59 2.63 -0.93
C THR A 104 -1.31 1.13 -0.77
N SER A 105 -1.38 0.62 0.46
CA SER A 105 -1.15 -0.79 0.78
C SER A 105 -2.21 -1.71 0.17
N LEU A 106 -3.48 -1.28 0.10
CA LEU A 106 -4.55 -2.05 -0.52
C LEU A 106 -4.69 -1.81 -2.03
N SER A 107 -4.41 -0.61 -2.53
CA SER A 107 -4.54 -0.31 -3.96
C SER A 107 -3.56 -1.09 -4.84
N ILE A 108 -2.31 -1.31 -4.39
CA ILE A 108 -1.30 -2.01 -5.19
C ILE A 108 -1.68 -3.48 -5.43
N PRO A 109 -1.97 -4.31 -4.40
CA PRO A 109 -2.30 -5.71 -4.61
C PRO A 109 -3.65 -5.91 -5.32
N LEU A 110 -4.55 -4.92 -5.25
CA LEU A 110 -5.83 -4.93 -5.96
C LEU A 110 -5.71 -4.49 -7.43
N GLY A 111 -4.58 -3.91 -7.84
CA GLY A 111 -4.32 -3.49 -9.23
C GLY A 111 -4.70 -2.05 -9.55
N TYR A 112 -5.11 -1.24 -8.57
CA TYR A 112 -5.47 0.18 -8.76
C TYR A 112 -4.24 1.10 -8.93
N GLY A 113 -3.05 0.62 -8.54
CA GLY A 113 -1.79 1.37 -8.69
C GLY A 113 -1.55 2.40 -7.59
N ARG A 114 -0.43 3.13 -7.68
CA ARG A 114 -0.07 4.22 -6.76
C ARG A 114 -0.34 5.57 -7.42
N HIS A 115 -0.81 6.55 -6.64
CA HIS A 115 -0.78 7.94 -7.09
C HIS A 115 0.63 8.38 -7.46
N SER A 116 0.77 9.06 -8.61
CA SER A 116 2.05 9.52 -9.12
C SER A 116 2.65 10.61 -8.22
N ILE A 117 3.98 10.75 -8.26
CA ILE A 117 4.68 11.81 -7.52
C ILE A 117 4.19 13.19 -8.00
N GLY A 118 3.97 13.36 -9.30
CA GLY A 118 3.43 14.58 -9.90
C GLY A 118 2.04 14.94 -9.36
N TYR A 119 1.15 13.96 -9.23
CA TYR A 119 -0.17 14.17 -8.63
C TYR A 119 -0.08 14.67 -7.18
N ARG A 120 0.75 14.03 -6.36
CA ARG A 120 0.95 14.41 -4.95
C ARG A 120 1.55 15.81 -4.81
N LEU A 121 2.42 16.18 -5.76
CA LEU A 121 3.04 17.49 -5.87
C LEU A 121 2.02 18.60 -6.15
N THR A 122 1.19 18.42 -7.18
CA THR A 122 0.17 19.40 -7.58
C THR A 122 -0.86 19.65 -6.49
N ARG A 123 -1.11 18.65 -5.64
CA ARG A 123 -2.07 18.70 -4.52
C ARG A 123 -1.43 19.08 -3.18
N GLU A 124 -0.13 19.36 -3.13
CA GLU A 124 0.62 19.70 -1.91
C GLU A 124 0.48 18.68 -0.77
N GLN A 125 0.40 17.38 -1.11
CA GLN A 125 0.15 16.28 -0.15
C GLN A 125 1.43 15.86 0.59
N TYR A 126 2.12 16.80 1.24
CA TYR A 126 3.31 16.55 2.04
C TYR A 126 3.29 17.34 3.34
N GLN A 127 3.68 16.70 4.45
CA GLN A 127 3.67 17.32 5.77
C GLN A 127 4.62 18.53 5.86
N THR A 128 5.80 18.43 5.24
CA THR A 128 6.74 19.54 5.08
C THR A 128 7.46 19.43 3.74
N LYS A 129 7.89 20.57 3.18
CA LYS A 129 8.70 20.61 1.96
C LYS A 129 10.01 19.81 2.12
N LEU A 130 10.61 19.83 3.31
CA LEU A 130 11.85 19.10 3.61
C LEU A 130 11.65 17.58 3.51
N VAL A 131 10.60 17.04 4.14
CA VAL A 131 10.29 15.61 4.07
C VAL A 131 10.08 15.18 2.62
N PHE A 132 9.44 16.03 1.82
CA PHE A 132 9.26 15.79 0.40
C PHE A 132 10.58 15.76 -0.39
N TYR A 133 11.49 16.72 -0.16
CA TYR A 133 12.81 16.72 -0.81
C TYR A 133 13.65 15.50 -0.42
N LEU A 134 13.64 15.11 0.86
CA LEU A 134 14.31 13.88 1.31
C LEU A 134 13.72 12.64 0.64
N PHE A 135 12.39 12.59 0.47
CA PHE A 135 11.74 11.49 -0.23
C PHE A 135 12.16 11.41 -1.70
N ILE A 136 12.16 12.52 -2.45
CA ILE A 136 12.67 12.52 -3.83
C ILE A 136 14.13 12.07 -3.85
N PHE A 137 14.97 12.67 -3.01
CA PHE A 137 16.39 12.40 -2.96
C PHE A 137 16.69 10.91 -2.72
N ALA A 138 16.00 10.28 -1.75
CA ALA A 138 16.15 8.85 -1.47
C ALA A 138 15.73 7.97 -2.65
N ASN A 139 14.61 8.29 -3.31
CA ASN A 139 14.16 7.53 -4.49
C ASN A 139 15.13 7.68 -5.68
N THR A 140 15.67 8.88 -5.89
CA THR A 140 16.68 9.12 -6.94
C THR A 140 17.96 8.34 -6.67
N LEU A 141 18.45 8.31 -5.42
CA LEU A 141 19.60 7.50 -5.04
C LEU A 141 19.36 6.00 -5.28
N LEU A 142 18.19 5.50 -4.91
CA LEU A 142 17.83 4.09 -5.11
C LEU A 142 17.76 3.72 -6.59
N LEU A 143 17.24 4.62 -7.43
CA LEU A 143 17.22 4.45 -8.88
C LEU A 143 18.64 4.42 -9.47
N ILE A 144 19.52 5.34 -9.06
CA ILE A 144 20.93 5.35 -9.48
C ILE A 144 21.62 4.05 -9.06
N ALA A 145 21.43 3.60 -7.81
CA ALA A 145 21.98 2.34 -7.33
C ALA A 145 21.46 1.12 -8.14
N GLY A 146 20.18 1.13 -8.51
CA GLY A 146 19.59 0.12 -9.39
C GLY A 146 20.24 0.09 -10.77
N ILE A 147 20.45 1.25 -11.40
CA ILE A 147 21.13 1.36 -12.70
C ILE A 147 22.56 0.85 -12.61
N ILE A 148 23.31 1.24 -11.58
CA ILE A 148 24.70 0.77 -11.36
C ILE A 148 24.73 -0.75 -11.21
N SER A 149 23.81 -1.32 -10.44
CA SER A 149 23.69 -2.78 -10.25
C SER A 149 23.43 -3.51 -11.56
N VAL A 150 22.50 -3.02 -12.38
CA VAL A 150 22.20 -3.61 -13.71
C VAL A 150 23.42 -3.52 -14.63
N LEU A 151 24.11 -2.39 -14.68
CA LEU A 151 25.34 -2.23 -15.47
C LEU A 151 26.44 -3.19 -15.01
N TYR A 152 26.62 -3.35 -13.70
CA TYR A 152 27.59 -4.29 -13.15
C TYR A 152 27.30 -5.73 -13.57
N ILE A 153 26.04 -6.17 -13.45
CA ILE A 153 25.61 -7.51 -13.89
C ILE A 153 25.88 -7.68 -15.38
N PHE A 154 25.52 -6.69 -16.20
CA PHE A 154 25.73 -6.73 -17.64
C PHE A 154 27.21 -6.89 -18.01
N ILE A 155 28.11 -6.12 -17.38
CA ILE A 155 29.56 -6.22 -17.59
C ILE A 155 30.09 -7.61 -17.19
N ARG A 156 29.60 -8.18 -16.07
CA ARG A 156 30.03 -9.52 -15.62
C ARG A 156 29.58 -10.60 -16.58
N VAL A 157 28.36 -10.51 -17.11
CA VAL A 157 27.83 -11.44 -18.10
C VAL A 157 28.62 -11.37 -19.40
N THR A 158 28.89 -10.17 -19.93
CA THR A 158 29.68 -10.04 -21.17
C THR A 158 31.11 -10.55 -21.01
N TYR A 159 31.73 -10.31 -19.84
CA TYR A 159 33.06 -10.87 -19.54
C TYR A 159 33.05 -12.41 -19.45
N ALA A 160 32.03 -13.00 -18.81
CA ALA A 160 31.88 -14.45 -18.72
C ALA A 160 31.68 -15.08 -20.11
N VAL A 161 30.82 -14.48 -20.95
CA VAL A 161 30.60 -14.94 -22.34
C VAL A 161 31.87 -14.84 -23.16
N ARG A 162 32.61 -13.73 -23.07
CA ARG A 162 33.92 -13.58 -23.75
C ARG A 162 34.90 -14.67 -23.33
N ASN A 163 35.02 -14.94 -22.03
CA ASN A 163 35.92 -15.99 -21.54
C ASN A 163 35.50 -17.39 -22.02
N LEU A 164 34.20 -17.67 -22.08
CA LEU A 164 33.69 -18.93 -22.62
C LEU A 164 34.04 -19.08 -24.11
N LEU A 165 33.87 -18.01 -24.90
CA LEU A 165 34.21 -18.00 -26.33
C LEU A 165 35.72 -18.12 -26.60
N LEU A 166 36.58 -17.71 -25.67
CA LEU A 166 38.03 -17.88 -25.78
C LEU A 166 38.51 -19.29 -25.40
N LEU A 167 37.66 -20.09 -24.74
CA LEU A 167 37.94 -21.47 -24.33
C LEU A 167 37.40 -22.50 -25.33
N LEU A 168 36.51 -22.09 -26.25
CA LEU A 168 35.97 -22.86 -27.36
C LEU A 168 36.82 -22.66 -28.63
#